data_AF-A0A3D5WSV6-F1
#
_entry.id   AF-A0A3D5WSV6-F1
#
_cell.length_a   1.000
_cell.length_b   1.000
_cell.length_c   1.000
_cell.angle_alpha   90.00
_cell.angle_beta   90.00
_cell.angle_gamma   90.00
#
_symmetry.space_group_name_H-M   'P 1'
#
loop_
_entity.id
_entity.type
_entity.pdbx_description
1 polymer ?
#
loop_
_entity_poly.entity_id
_entity_poly.type
_entity_poly.pdbx_seq_one_letter_code
_entity_poly.pdbx_strand_id
1 'polypeptide(L)'
;MSNNILKKCPACGNDLIISELSCQGCGIKISGNFAISDFGDLESKEWEFVKQFLLVEGNISKMQNEYNKSNGEVKSLLNTINLKLGGKKMIDKNELTAMSNGSKVIRTLQDKIIACGGQALMPVLKGEPVPFWISSTKGGLESKGLRGVVLEWRIFDAIVKKAISLGGKIYRGDSAAQSGATIGSDDLPLDTIDGFISTEFYGAHIGDTTLRRSTYYSGILDWAGIAVNHRSQGRGGFITINHEFMNGDNE
;
A
#
# COMPACT_ATOMS: atom_id res chain seq x y z
N MET A 1 -31.34 -31.16 7.63
CA MET A 1 -29.99 -31.16 8.21
C MET A 1 -29.02 -30.82 7.10
N SER A 2 -28.22 -29.77 7.24
CA SER A 2 -27.28 -29.35 6.20
C SER A 2 -26.00 -30.17 6.34
N ASN A 3 -25.76 -31.12 5.44
CA ASN A 3 -24.49 -31.84 5.37
C ASN A 3 -23.46 -30.96 4.67
N ASN A 4 -22.56 -30.36 5.45
CA ASN A 4 -21.43 -29.63 4.88
C ASN A 4 -20.47 -30.61 4.18
N ILE A 5 -20.07 -30.26 2.97
CA ILE A 5 -19.09 -31.05 2.19
C ILE A 5 -17.72 -30.90 2.85
N LEU A 6 -17.06 -32.04 3.13
CA LEU A 6 -15.68 -32.06 3.59
C LEU A 6 -14.76 -31.63 2.44
N LYS A 7 -13.92 -30.62 2.67
CA LYS A 7 -12.93 -30.15 1.68
C LYS A 7 -11.59 -30.89 1.75
N LYS A 8 -11.26 -31.47 2.91
CA LYS A 8 -9.96 -32.12 3.17
C LYS A 8 -10.15 -33.57 3.59
N CYS A 9 -9.25 -34.44 3.16
CA CYS A 9 -9.20 -35.84 3.54
C CYS A 9 -8.78 -35.96 5.01
N PRO A 10 -9.59 -36.55 5.91
CA PRO A 10 -9.25 -36.65 7.33
C PRO A 10 -8.06 -37.59 7.61
N ALA A 11 -7.69 -38.45 6.65
CA ALA A 11 -6.57 -39.37 6.80
C ALA A 11 -5.21 -38.76 6.40
N CYS A 12 -5.16 -37.94 5.35
CA CYS A 12 -3.90 -37.42 4.79
C CYS A 12 -3.84 -35.90 4.60
N GLY A 13 -4.94 -35.18 4.81
CA GLY A 13 -4.99 -33.72 4.67
C GLY A 13 -5.02 -33.19 3.23
N ASN A 14 -5.02 -34.05 2.20
CA ASN A 14 -5.16 -33.64 0.80
C ASN A 14 -6.59 -33.14 0.48
N ASP A 15 -6.72 -32.34 -0.57
CA ASP A 15 -8.03 -31.86 -1.04
C ASP A 15 -8.92 -33.01 -1.53
N LEU A 16 -10.17 -32.98 -1.11
CA LEU A 16 -11.23 -33.84 -1.65
C LEU A 16 -11.78 -33.19 -2.93
N ILE A 17 -12.21 -34.04 -3.85
CA ILE A 17 -12.90 -33.64 -5.08
C ILE A 17 -14.30 -34.24 -5.09
N ILE A 18 -15.20 -33.61 -5.82
CA ILE A 18 -16.49 -34.23 -6.14
C ILE A 18 -16.26 -35.13 -7.36
N SER A 19 -16.55 -36.43 -7.21
CA SER A 19 -16.34 -37.43 -8.27
C SER A 19 -17.59 -37.72 -9.12
N GLU A 20 -18.78 -37.42 -8.58
CA GLU A 20 -20.06 -37.63 -9.25
C GLU A 20 -21.09 -36.58 -8.81
N LEU A 21 -21.80 -36.01 -9.78
CA LEU A 21 -22.98 -35.16 -9.57
C LEU A 21 -24.22 -35.91 -10.05
N SER A 22 -25.26 -35.95 -9.23
CA SER A 22 -26.52 -36.65 -9.55
C SER A 22 -27.71 -35.70 -9.52
N CYS A 23 -28.48 -35.65 -10.61
CA CYS A 23 -29.73 -34.89 -10.66
C CYS A 23 -30.90 -35.76 -10.17
N GLN A 24 -31.57 -35.33 -9.09
CA GLN A 24 -32.75 -36.03 -8.55
C GLN A 24 -33.99 -35.90 -9.45
N GLY A 25 -34.05 -34.88 -10.32
CA GLY A 25 -35.22 -34.63 -11.18
C GLY A 25 -35.25 -35.48 -12.46
N CYS A 26 -34.10 -35.68 -13.10
CA CYS A 26 -34.01 -36.42 -14.37
C CYS A 26 -33.11 -37.67 -14.30
N GLY A 27 -32.46 -37.93 -13.16
CA GLY A 27 -31.63 -39.12 -12.94
C GLY A 27 -30.25 -39.08 -13.60
N ILE A 28 -29.89 -37.99 -14.28
CA ILE A 28 -28.56 -37.85 -14.90
C ILE A 28 -27.48 -37.94 -13.83
N LYS A 29 -26.47 -38.77 -14.12
CA LYS A 29 -25.21 -38.85 -13.38
C LYS A 29 -24.09 -38.32 -14.23
N ILE A 30 -23.33 -37.39 -13.68
CA ILE A 30 -22.18 -36.79 -14.33
C ILE A 30 -20.95 -37.14 -13.50
N SER A 31 -20.09 -38.01 -14.03
CA SER A 31 -18.85 -38.43 -13.37
C SER A 31 -17.67 -37.62 -13.92
N GLY A 32 -16.75 -37.25 -13.04
CA GLY A 32 -15.58 -36.44 -13.39
C GLY A 32 -14.88 -35.90 -12.15
N ASN A 33 -13.75 -35.22 -12.32
CA ASN A 33 -13.05 -34.58 -11.21
C ASN A 33 -13.50 -33.12 -11.11
N PHE A 34 -14.49 -32.85 -10.27
CA PHE A 34 -15.00 -31.51 -10.04
C PHE A 34 -14.35 -30.91 -8.80
N ALA A 35 -13.89 -29.67 -8.91
CA ALA A 35 -13.46 -28.89 -7.75
C ALA A 35 -14.66 -28.60 -6.85
N ILE A 36 -14.48 -28.69 -5.55
CA ILE A 36 -15.42 -28.13 -4.58
C ILE A 36 -15.26 -26.61 -4.70
N SER A 37 -16.19 -25.92 -5.35
CA SER A 37 -16.02 -24.50 -5.71
C SER A 37 -15.74 -23.62 -4.49
N ASP A 38 -14.76 -22.73 -4.64
CA ASP A 38 -14.34 -21.76 -3.65
C ASP A 38 -15.29 -20.57 -3.58
N PHE A 39 -16.40 -20.70 -2.85
CA PHE A 39 -16.67 -19.60 -1.92
C PHE A 39 -15.57 -19.75 -0.87
N GLY A 40 -14.59 -18.84 -0.90
CA GLY A 40 -13.33 -18.97 -0.17
C GLY A 40 -13.53 -19.38 1.29
N ASP A 41 -12.47 -19.90 1.91
CA ASP A 41 -12.48 -20.55 3.24
C ASP A 41 -12.98 -19.63 4.38
N LEU A 42 -14.26 -19.34 4.36
CA LEU A 42 -15.01 -18.63 5.38
C LEU A 42 -15.42 -19.66 6.43
N GLU A 43 -15.11 -19.34 7.67
CA GLU A 43 -15.59 -20.07 8.82
C GLU A 43 -17.10 -19.89 8.98
N SER A 44 -17.77 -20.79 9.72
CA SER A 44 -19.22 -20.71 9.95
C SER A 44 -19.68 -19.34 10.47
N LYS A 45 -18.88 -18.70 11.34
CA LYS A 45 -19.17 -17.36 11.88
C LYS A 45 -19.08 -16.26 10.83
N GLU A 46 -18.18 -16.40 9.86
CA GLU A 46 -18.02 -15.43 8.77
C GLU A 46 -19.17 -15.56 7.76
N TRP A 47 -19.63 -16.79 7.51
CA TRP A 47 -20.84 -17.03 6.73
C TRP A 47 -22.10 -16.45 7.38
N GLU A 48 -22.23 -16.61 8.69
CA GLU A 48 -23.32 -16.00 9.45
C GLU A 48 -23.29 -14.47 9.34
N PHE A 49 -22.09 -13.88 9.44
CA PHE A 49 -21.90 -12.45 9.24
C PHE A 49 -22.30 -11.99 7.83
N VAL A 50 -21.88 -12.71 6.78
CA VAL A 50 -22.26 -12.39 5.38
C VAL A 50 -23.78 -12.47 5.21
N LYS A 51 -24.39 -13.54 5.70
CA LYS A 51 -25.83 -13.75 5.64
C LYS A 51 -26.57 -12.60 6.31
N GLN A 52 -26.15 -12.22 7.51
CA GLN A 52 -26.79 -11.14 8.24
C GLN A 52 -26.58 -9.79 7.57
N PHE A 53 -25.38 -9.53 7.03
CA PHE A 53 -25.10 -8.33 6.24
C PHE A 53 -26.06 -8.18 5.05
N LEU A 54 -26.33 -9.27 4.33
CA LEU A 54 -27.30 -9.27 3.22
C LEU A 54 -28.74 -9.08 3.71
N LEU A 55 -29.13 -9.71 4.82
CA LEU A 55 -30.47 -9.58 5.40
C LEU A 55 -30.79 -8.15 5.85
N VAL A 56 -29.78 -7.40 6.29
CA VAL A 56 -29.95 -5.98 6.64
C VAL A 56 -29.62 -5.03 5.48
N GLU A 57 -29.55 -5.54 4.24
CA GLU A 57 -29.29 -4.79 3.01
C GLU A 57 -27.98 -3.97 3.06
N GLY A 58 -26.97 -4.51 3.73
CA GLY A 58 -25.67 -3.88 3.87
C GLY A 58 -25.64 -2.70 4.85
N ASN A 59 -26.69 -2.48 5.64
CA ASN A 59 -26.75 -1.40 6.62
C ASN A 59 -25.75 -1.61 7.77
N ILE A 60 -24.67 -0.83 7.77
CA ILE A 60 -23.59 -0.93 8.77
C ILE A 60 -24.10 -0.65 10.19
N SER A 61 -25.00 0.33 10.39
CA SER A 61 -25.52 0.65 11.71
C SER A 61 -26.33 -0.50 12.32
N LYS A 62 -27.12 -1.20 11.50
CA LYS A 62 -27.82 -2.42 11.94
C LYS A 62 -26.83 -3.52 12.31
N MET A 63 -25.76 -3.71 11.53
CA MET A 63 -24.69 -4.67 11.86
C MET A 63 -23.95 -4.31 13.15
N GLN A 64 -23.70 -3.03 13.40
CA GLN A 64 -23.07 -2.57 14.64
C GLN A 64 -23.89 -2.97 15.87
N ASN A 65 -25.22 -2.80 15.80
CA ASN A 65 -26.13 -3.18 16.88
C ASN A 65 -26.21 -4.69 17.06
N GLU A 66 -26.36 -5.44 15.95
CA GLU A 66 -26.50 -6.90 15.98
C GLU A 66 -25.27 -7.61 16.57
N TYR A 67 -24.07 -7.13 16.21
CA TYR A 67 -22.80 -7.74 16.63
C TYR A 67 -22.12 -7.01 17.80
N ASN A 68 -22.75 -5.96 18.34
CA ASN A 68 -22.19 -5.07 19.35
C ASN A 68 -20.77 -4.59 19.02
N LYS A 69 -20.60 -4.07 17.79
CA LYS A 69 -19.31 -3.65 17.22
C LYS A 69 -19.34 -2.18 16.82
N SER A 70 -18.19 -1.53 16.91
CA SER A 70 -18.01 -0.20 16.30
C SER A 70 -18.06 -0.28 14.76
N ASN A 71 -18.29 0.86 14.12
CA ASN A 71 -18.35 0.97 12.66
C ASN A 71 -17.06 0.44 12.01
N GLY A 72 -15.90 0.80 12.59
CA GLY A 72 -14.58 0.36 12.11
C GLY A 72 -14.38 -1.15 12.23
N GLU A 73 -14.85 -1.77 13.32
CA GLU A 73 -14.78 -3.23 13.49
C GLU A 73 -15.67 -3.98 12.48
N VAL A 74 -16.88 -3.47 12.22
CA VAL A 74 -17.77 -4.05 11.19
C VAL A 74 -17.13 -3.95 9.81
N LYS A 75 -16.57 -2.79 9.45
CA LYS A 75 -15.88 -2.59 8.16
C LYS A 75 -14.59 -3.42 8.04
N SER A 76 -13.85 -3.59 9.12
CA SER A 76 -12.66 -4.45 9.17
C SER A 76 -13.01 -5.91 8.92
N LEU A 77 -14.07 -6.40 9.56
CA LEU A 77 -14.58 -7.76 9.37
C LEU A 77 -15.11 -7.96 7.94
N LEU A 78 -15.88 -7.01 7.41
CA LEU A 78 -16.30 -7.00 6.00
C LEU A 78 -15.11 -7.07 5.05
N ASN A 79 -14.07 -6.27 5.27
CA ASN A 79 -12.88 -6.28 4.44
C ASN A 79 -12.13 -7.62 4.50
N THR A 80 -12.03 -8.21 5.70
CA THR A 80 -11.41 -9.53 5.89
C THR A 80 -12.15 -10.60 5.10
N ILE A 81 -13.47 -10.62 5.21
CA ILE A 81 -14.34 -11.56 4.49
C ILE A 81 -14.29 -11.30 2.98
N ASN A 82 -14.29 -10.03 2.55
CA ASN A 82 -14.20 -9.67 1.14
C ASN A 82 -12.89 -10.18 0.51
N LEU A 83 -11.76 -10.08 1.23
CA LEU A 83 -10.49 -10.64 0.79
C LEU A 83 -10.54 -12.17 0.68
N LYS A 84 -11.14 -12.86 1.65
CA LYS A 84 -11.32 -14.33 1.61
C LYS A 84 -12.19 -14.77 0.44
N LEU A 85 -13.18 -13.96 0.05
CA LEU A 85 -14.05 -14.20 -1.11
C LEU A 85 -13.41 -13.80 -2.45
N GLY A 86 -12.14 -13.37 -2.47
CA GLY A 86 -11.42 -12.97 -3.70
C GLY A 86 -11.65 -11.51 -4.13
N GLY A 87 -12.32 -10.71 -3.30
CA GLY A 87 -12.48 -9.27 -3.48
C GLY A 87 -11.23 -8.46 -3.10
N LYS A 88 -11.27 -7.15 -3.36
CA LYS A 88 -10.20 -6.20 -3.00
C LYS A 88 -10.56 -5.45 -1.71
N LYS A 89 -9.55 -5.02 -0.94
CA LYS A 89 -9.77 -4.22 0.28
C LYS A 89 -10.46 -2.90 -0.07
N MET A 90 -11.62 -2.65 0.53
CA MET A 90 -12.36 -1.39 0.38
C MET A 90 -11.94 -0.44 1.49
N ILE A 91 -11.32 0.68 1.12
CA ILE A 91 -10.95 1.75 2.05
C ILE A 91 -12.17 2.66 2.24
N ASP A 92 -12.47 2.97 3.50
CA ASP A 92 -13.59 3.83 3.88
C ASP A 92 -13.35 5.29 3.47
N LYS A 93 -14.30 5.88 2.74
CA LYS A 93 -14.26 7.30 2.32
C LYS A 93 -14.12 8.28 3.50
N ASN A 94 -14.59 7.93 4.69
CA ASN A 94 -14.47 8.78 5.88
C ASN A 94 -13.10 8.68 6.58
N GLU A 95 -12.29 7.67 6.28
CA GLU A 95 -10.89 7.64 6.73
C GLU A 95 -9.98 8.54 5.87
N LEU A 96 -10.41 8.93 4.65
CA LEU A 96 -9.72 9.95 3.84
C LEU A 96 -9.81 11.34 4.48
N THR A 97 -10.95 11.66 5.11
CA THR A 97 -11.23 13.01 5.65
C THR A 97 -10.37 13.38 6.86
N ALA A 98 -9.81 12.41 7.59
CA ALA A 98 -8.88 12.68 8.69
C ALA A 98 -7.43 12.89 8.20
N MET A 99 -7.12 12.52 6.95
CA MET A 99 -5.80 12.67 6.32
C MET A 99 -5.67 14.00 5.54
N SER A 100 -6.77 14.75 5.35
CA SER A 100 -6.87 15.93 4.48
C SER A 100 -6.23 17.23 5.00
N ASN A 101 -5.78 17.26 6.26
CA ASN A 101 -5.00 18.37 6.81
C ASN A 101 -3.52 18.17 6.51
N GLY A 102 -3.09 18.56 5.31
CA GLY A 102 -1.70 18.49 4.85
C GLY A 102 -1.47 19.39 3.65
N SER A 103 -0.21 19.57 3.26
CA SER A 103 0.14 20.30 2.04
C SER A 103 -0.45 19.63 0.80
N LYS A 104 -0.53 20.35 -0.31
CA LYS A 104 -0.93 19.79 -1.61
C LYS A 104 -0.15 18.51 -2.00
N VAL A 105 1.14 18.41 -1.64
CA VAL A 105 1.97 17.22 -1.84
C VAL A 105 1.38 16.01 -1.11
N ILE A 106 1.09 16.16 0.18
CA ILE A 106 0.56 15.09 1.03
C ILE A 106 -0.83 14.67 0.53
N ARG A 107 -1.72 15.63 0.27
CA ARG A 107 -3.07 15.36 -0.26
C ARG A 107 -3.01 14.57 -1.57
N THR A 108 -2.18 15.01 -2.51
CA THR A 108 -2.00 14.33 -3.80
C THR A 108 -1.56 12.87 -3.62
N LEU A 109 -0.57 12.62 -2.75
CA LEU A 109 -0.09 11.27 -2.47
C LEU A 109 -1.20 10.39 -1.88
N GLN A 110 -1.90 10.91 -0.88
CA GLN A 110 -2.94 10.19 -0.15
C GLN A 110 -4.14 9.88 -1.06
N ASP A 111 -4.66 10.89 -1.77
CA ASP A 111 -5.79 10.72 -2.68
C ASP A 111 -5.47 9.68 -3.75
N LYS A 112 -4.27 9.75 -4.35
CA LYS A 112 -3.86 8.83 -5.41
C LYS A 112 -3.69 7.40 -4.88
N ILE A 113 -3.04 7.20 -3.72
CA ILE A 113 -2.80 5.84 -3.22
C ILE A 113 -4.10 5.20 -2.73
N ILE A 114 -5.01 5.99 -2.19
CA ILE A 114 -6.33 5.55 -1.76
C ILE A 114 -7.21 5.20 -2.96
N ALA A 115 -7.16 5.99 -4.04
CA ALA A 115 -7.81 5.65 -5.31
C ALA A 115 -7.31 4.30 -5.88
N CYS A 116 -6.08 3.90 -5.57
CA CYS A 116 -5.52 2.59 -5.90
C CYS A 116 -5.83 1.47 -4.87
N GLY A 117 -6.71 1.71 -3.90
CA GLY A 117 -7.04 0.72 -2.86
C GLY A 117 -5.96 0.59 -1.79
N GLY A 118 -5.16 1.64 -1.59
CA GLY A 118 -4.14 1.75 -0.54
C GLY A 118 -2.79 1.10 -0.87
N GLN A 119 -2.59 0.69 -2.12
CA GLN A 119 -1.35 0.08 -2.59
C GLN A 119 -1.13 0.40 -4.07
N ALA A 120 0.13 0.48 -4.49
CA ALA A 120 0.51 0.73 -5.87
C ALA A 120 1.93 0.21 -6.17
N LEU A 121 2.35 0.36 -7.42
CA LEU A 121 3.70 0.05 -7.89
C LEU A 121 4.42 1.36 -8.22
N MET A 122 5.53 1.64 -7.55
CA MET A 122 6.36 2.79 -7.89
C MET A 122 7.25 2.42 -9.09
N PRO A 123 7.37 3.30 -10.11
CA PRO A 123 8.32 3.09 -11.18
C PRO A 123 9.73 3.16 -10.61
N VAL A 124 10.60 2.28 -11.09
CA VAL A 124 12.03 2.34 -10.82
C VAL A 124 12.75 2.68 -12.11
N LEU A 125 13.85 3.40 -12.00
CA LEU A 125 14.62 3.77 -13.18
C LEU A 125 15.26 2.55 -13.83
N LYS A 126 15.62 1.51 -13.08
CA LYS A 126 16.20 0.25 -13.56
C LYS A 126 15.67 -0.92 -12.74
N GLY A 127 15.10 -1.92 -13.42
CA GLY A 127 14.53 -3.11 -12.79
C GLY A 127 13.00 -3.10 -12.78
N GLU A 128 12.42 -3.99 -11.98
CA GLU A 128 10.97 -4.14 -11.86
C GLU A 128 10.36 -3.08 -10.92
N PRO A 129 9.16 -2.58 -11.22
CA PRO A 129 8.42 -1.69 -10.32
C PRO A 129 8.29 -2.28 -8.90
N VAL A 130 8.44 -1.43 -7.89
CA VAL A 130 8.47 -1.88 -6.48
C VAL A 130 7.12 -1.60 -5.82
N PRO A 131 6.47 -2.61 -5.20
CA PRO A 131 5.20 -2.41 -4.51
C PRO A 131 5.39 -1.61 -3.22
N PHE A 132 4.43 -0.70 -2.99
CA PHE A 132 4.31 0.09 -1.77
C PHE A 132 2.84 0.25 -1.37
N TRP A 133 2.59 0.49 -0.08
CA TRP A 133 1.25 0.53 0.50
C TRP A 133 1.17 1.53 1.66
N ILE A 134 -0.05 1.90 2.04
CA ILE A 134 -0.29 2.74 3.24
C ILE A 134 0.17 1.97 4.48
N SER A 135 0.97 2.62 5.33
CA SER A 135 1.47 2.00 6.56
C SER A 135 0.33 1.59 7.49
N SER A 136 0.58 0.57 8.32
CA SER A 136 -0.40 0.14 9.34
C SER A 136 -0.77 1.26 10.33
N THR A 137 0.19 2.15 10.62
CA THR A 137 0.02 3.34 11.46
C THR A 137 -0.70 4.50 10.77
N LYS A 138 -0.92 4.42 9.45
CA LYS A 138 -1.44 5.49 8.58
C LYS A 138 -0.60 6.77 8.54
N GLY A 139 0.56 6.80 9.20
CA GLY A 139 1.47 7.95 9.24
C GLY A 139 2.35 8.11 7.99
N GLY A 140 2.28 7.18 7.04
CA GLY A 140 3.08 7.23 5.82
C GLY A 140 2.86 6.04 4.89
N LEU A 141 3.90 5.73 4.13
CA LEU A 141 3.94 4.60 3.20
C LEU A 141 4.99 3.58 3.63
N GLU A 142 4.76 2.31 3.33
CA GLU A 142 5.71 1.22 3.46
C GLU A 142 6.02 0.65 2.07
N SER A 143 7.19 0.08 1.88
CA SER A 143 7.61 -0.51 0.61
C SER A 143 8.29 -1.85 0.84
N LYS A 144 8.09 -2.79 -0.09
CA LYS A 144 8.72 -4.13 -0.04
C LYS A 144 10.24 -4.07 0.08
N GLY A 145 10.86 -3.02 -0.46
CA GLY A 145 12.32 -2.83 -0.42
C GLY A 145 12.86 -2.21 0.88
N LEU A 146 12.00 -1.71 1.76
CA LEU A 146 12.37 -1.09 3.04
C LEU A 146 11.56 -1.70 4.19
N ARG A 147 11.97 -2.89 4.66
CA ARG A 147 11.27 -3.57 5.76
C ARG A 147 11.41 -2.79 7.07
N GLY A 148 10.28 -2.60 7.76
CA GLY A 148 10.24 -1.98 9.09
C GLY A 148 10.46 -0.47 9.11
N VAL A 149 10.46 0.19 7.93
CA VAL A 149 10.61 1.65 7.83
C VAL A 149 9.33 2.25 7.25
N VAL A 150 8.76 3.20 7.96
CA VAL A 150 7.65 4.02 7.46
C VAL A 150 8.25 5.26 6.78
N LEU A 151 7.89 5.47 5.51
CA LEU A 151 8.14 6.69 4.76
C LEU A 151 7.07 7.71 5.16
N GLU A 152 7.34 8.49 6.20
CA GLU A 152 6.36 9.41 6.78
C GLU A 152 5.90 10.48 5.78
N TRP A 153 4.61 10.83 5.81
CA TRP A 153 4.04 11.86 4.92
C TRP A 153 4.81 13.18 4.96
N ARG A 154 5.23 13.63 6.15
CA ARG A 154 5.97 14.88 6.34
C ARG A 154 7.32 14.90 5.62
N ILE A 155 7.94 13.75 5.38
CA ILE A 155 9.25 13.68 4.72
C ILE A 155 9.10 13.93 3.23
N PHE A 156 8.01 13.48 2.60
CA PHE A 156 7.71 13.81 1.20
C PHE A 156 7.57 15.32 1.00
N ASP A 157 6.80 15.97 1.88
CA ASP A 157 6.63 17.43 1.86
C ASP A 157 7.97 18.16 2.07
N ALA A 158 8.79 17.70 3.02
CA ALA A 158 10.11 18.27 3.27
C ALA A 158 11.07 18.13 2.07
N ILE A 159 11.05 16.98 1.38
CA ILE A 159 11.85 16.75 0.17
C ILE A 159 11.43 17.73 -0.93
N VAL A 160 10.12 17.89 -1.16
CA VAL A 160 9.61 18.81 -2.20
C VAL A 160 9.99 20.26 -1.86
N LYS A 161 9.80 20.69 -0.61
CA LYS A 161 10.21 22.03 -0.15
C LYS A 161 11.71 22.26 -0.30
N LYS A 162 12.54 21.26 0.04
CA LYS A 162 13.99 21.32 -0.15
C LYS A 162 14.37 21.40 -1.63
N ALA A 163 13.69 20.66 -2.51
CA ALA A 163 13.92 20.75 -3.94
C ALA A 163 13.56 22.13 -4.50
N ILE A 164 12.44 22.71 -4.06
CA ILE A 164 12.00 24.05 -4.46
C ILE A 164 13.02 25.11 -4.04
N SER A 165 13.56 25.03 -2.81
CA SER A 165 14.58 25.97 -2.35
C SER A 165 15.92 25.86 -3.10
N LEU A 166 16.13 24.75 -3.82
CA LEU A 166 17.26 24.51 -4.74
C LEU A 166 16.92 24.81 -6.21
N GLY A 167 15.81 25.52 -6.48
CA GLY A 167 15.38 25.86 -7.84
C GLY A 167 14.59 24.76 -8.55
N GLY A 168 13.95 23.87 -7.80
CA GLY A 168 13.07 22.81 -8.30
C GLY A 168 13.77 21.51 -8.68
N LYS A 169 15.09 21.40 -8.48
CA LYS A 169 15.88 20.21 -8.77
C LYS A 169 16.68 19.80 -7.53
N ILE A 170 16.65 18.51 -7.20
CA ILE A 170 17.45 17.94 -6.09
C ILE A 170 18.04 16.58 -6.48
N TYR A 171 19.32 16.37 -6.16
CA TYR A 171 20.00 15.09 -6.39
C TYR A 171 19.62 14.07 -5.33
N ARG A 172 19.57 12.79 -5.69
CA ARG A 172 19.14 11.73 -4.77
C ARG A 172 20.22 11.35 -3.75
N GLY A 173 21.47 11.22 -4.19
CA GLY A 173 22.60 10.77 -3.37
C GLY A 173 22.80 9.24 -3.32
N ASP A 174 21.88 8.45 -3.88
CA ASP A 174 21.87 6.98 -3.76
C ASP A 174 23.12 6.29 -4.32
N SER A 175 23.72 6.85 -5.37
CA SER A 175 24.91 6.28 -6.03
C SER A 175 26.18 6.57 -5.23
N ALA A 176 26.33 7.78 -4.69
CA ALA A 176 27.46 8.13 -3.84
C ALA A 176 27.44 7.35 -2.52
N ALA A 177 26.26 7.26 -1.89
CA ALA A 177 26.06 6.44 -0.71
C ALA A 177 26.37 4.95 -0.96
N GLN A 178 26.03 4.42 -2.15
CA GLN A 178 26.39 3.05 -2.53
C GLN A 178 27.91 2.83 -2.59
N SER A 179 28.66 3.86 -2.98
CA SER A 179 30.12 3.84 -3.05
C SER A 179 30.80 4.11 -1.69
N GLY A 180 30.02 4.26 -0.62
CA GLY A 180 30.53 4.49 0.73
C GLY A 180 30.82 5.95 1.08
N ALA A 181 30.35 6.90 0.26
CA ALA A 181 30.45 8.32 0.60
C ALA A 181 29.67 8.63 1.90
N THR A 182 30.23 9.50 2.72
CA THR A 182 29.67 9.89 4.00
C THR A 182 28.91 11.21 3.90
N ILE A 183 27.91 11.38 4.75
CA ILE A 183 27.07 12.59 4.79
C ILE A 183 27.97 13.83 4.99
N GLY A 184 27.80 14.83 4.12
CA GLY A 184 28.54 16.09 4.17
C GLY A 184 29.88 16.09 3.41
N SER A 185 30.25 14.97 2.79
CA SER A 185 31.36 14.92 1.82
C SER A 185 30.99 15.60 0.49
N ASP A 186 31.99 15.90 -0.33
CA ASP A 186 31.80 16.45 -1.68
C ASP A 186 30.91 15.54 -2.56
N ASP A 187 30.98 14.22 -2.35
CA ASP A 187 30.20 13.23 -3.10
C ASP A 187 28.79 13.03 -2.55
N LEU A 188 28.54 13.30 -1.26
CA LEU A 188 27.21 13.21 -0.64
C LEU A 188 26.90 14.45 0.22
N PRO A 189 26.66 15.62 -0.40
CA PRO A 189 26.33 16.84 0.33
C PRO A 189 24.94 16.78 0.97
N LEU A 190 24.70 17.67 1.95
CA LEU A 190 23.43 17.80 2.67
C LEU A 190 22.26 18.28 1.81
N ASP A 191 22.53 18.78 0.61
CA ASP A 191 21.50 19.19 -0.36
C ASP A 191 21.06 18.03 -1.27
N THR A 192 21.57 16.82 -1.07
CA THR A 192 21.00 15.59 -1.65
C THR A 192 19.83 15.08 -0.82
N ILE A 193 18.91 14.32 -1.42
CA ILE A 193 17.80 13.71 -0.69
C ILE A 193 18.33 12.81 0.42
N ASP A 194 19.26 11.88 0.14
CA ASP A 194 19.80 10.96 1.15
C ASP A 194 20.57 11.70 2.25
N GLY A 195 21.34 12.74 1.93
CA GLY A 195 22.02 13.56 2.94
C GLY A 195 21.01 14.26 3.83
N PHE A 196 20.08 14.98 3.22
CA PHE A 196 19.03 15.76 3.91
C PHE A 196 18.14 14.88 4.81
N ILE A 197 17.55 13.82 4.27
CA ILE A 197 16.57 13.05 5.07
C ILE A 197 17.26 12.26 6.18
N SER A 198 18.49 11.80 5.94
CA SER A 198 19.25 11.06 6.95
C SER A 198 19.52 11.92 8.17
N THR A 199 19.91 13.18 7.97
CA THR A 199 20.19 14.10 9.09
C THR A 199 18.93 14.62 9.75
N GLU A 200 17.95 15.07 8.96
CA GLU A 200 16.78 15.78 9.51
C GLU A 200 15.71 14.85 10.11
N PHE A 201 15.59 13.61 9.61
CA PHE A 201 14.47 12.74 9.96
C PHE A 201 14.89 11.39 10.53
N TYR A 202 16.12 10.95 10.28
CA TYR A 202 16.59 9.63 10.68
C TYR A 202 17.76 9.64 11.66
N GLY A 203 18.14 10.81 12.18
CA GLY A 203 19.11 10.95 13.27
C GLY A 203 20.56 10.60 12.90
N ALA A 204 20.91 10.62 11.61
CA ALA A 204 22.29 10.47 11.18
C ALA A 204 23.04 11.80 11.31
N HIS A 205 24.36 11.73 11.43
CA HIS A 205 25.24 12.88 11.58
C HIS A 205 26.19 13.02 10.38
N ILE A 206 26.79 14.20 10.22
CA ILE A 206 27.87 14.41 9.25
C ILE A 206 28.99 13.40 9.54
N GLY A 207 29.47 12.72 8.49
CA GLY A 207 30.43 11.63 8.60
C GLY A 207 29.82 10.22 8.63
N ASP A 208 28.53 10.07 8.89
CA ASP A 208 27.85 8.77 8.84
C ASP A 208 27.61 8.32 7.38
N THR A 209 27.33 7.02 7.20
CA THR A 209 26.81 6.48 5.93
C THR A 209 25.27 6.50 5.93
N THR A 210 24.65 6.49 4.74
CA THR A 210 23.18 6.50 4.61
C THR A 210 22.63 5.15 4.17
N LEU A 211 21.34 4.95 4.42
CA LEU A 211 20.60 3.74 4.07
C LEU A 211 19.89 3.82 2.70
N ARG A 212 20.33 4.74 1.83
CA ARG A 212 19.91 4.84 0.42
C ARG A 212 18.39 4.87 0.22
N ARG A 213 17.68 5.67 1.02
CA ARG A 213 16.22 5.76 1.02
C ARG A 213 15.69 6.69 -0.07
N SER A 214 16.56 7.55 -0.62
CA SER A 214 16.20 8.55 -1.64
C SER A 214 15.49 7.97 -2.88
N THR A 215 15.83 6.74 -3.30
CA THR A 215 15.24 6.08 -4.47
C THR A 215 13.74 5.80 -4.29
N TYR A 216 13.32 5.44 -3.08
CA TYR A 216 11.92 5.16 -2.76
C TYR A 216 11.09 6.44 -2.73
N TYR A 217 11.58 7.49 -2.05
CA TYR A 217 10.93 8.78 -2.06
C TYR A 217 10.80 9.34 -3.49
N SER A 218 11.87 9.24 -4.28
CA SER A 218 11.89 9.73 -5.65
C SER A 218 10.93 8.96 -6.56
N GLY A 219 10.88 7.63 -6.45
CA GLY A 219 9.97 6.79 -7.24
C GLY A 219 8.50 7.02 -6.88
N ILE A 220 8.19 7.24 -5.60
CA ILE A 220 6.83 7.53 -5.16
C ILE A 220 6.38 8.94 -5.57
N LEU A 221 7.25 9.95 -5.48
CA LEU A 221 6.96 11.30 -5.98
C LEU A 221 6.73 11.32 -7.49
N ASP A 222 7.49 10.52 -8.23
CA ASP A 222 7.34 10.34 -9.68
C ASP A 222 6.03 9.63 -10.03
N TRP A 223 5.74 8.50 -9.36
CA TRP A 223 4.45 7.82 -9.46
C TRP A 223 3.28 8.76 -9.18
N ALA A 224 3.41 9.65 -8.19
CA ALA A 224 2.38 10.61 -7.82
C ALA A 224 2.17 11.69 -8.89
N GLY A 225 3.14 11.93 -9.77
CA GLY A 225 3.14 13.06 -10.69
C GLY A 225 3.57 14.35 -10.02
N ILE A 226 4.21 14.28 -8.85
CA ILE A 226 4.67 15.45 -8.08
C ILE A 226 6.05 15.91 -8.56
N ALA A 227 6.88 14.95 -8.94
CA ALA A 227 8.18 15.18 -9.52
C ALA A 227 8.37 14.27 -10.75
N VAL A 228 9.44 14.47 -11.49
CA VAL A 228 9.94 13.51 -12.48
C VAL A 228 11.25 12.95 -11.96
N ASN A 229 11.39 11.63 -11.95
CA ASN A 229 12.61 10.95 -11.51
C ASN A 229 13.55 10.71 -12.69
N HIS A 230 14.78 11.23 -12.60
CA HIS A 230 15.75 11.19 -13.68
C HIS A 230 16.91 10.24 -13.39
N ARG A 231 17.40 9.59 -14.45
CA ARG A 231 18.67 8.86 -14.40
C ARG A 231 19.86 9.82 -14.27
N SER A 232 20.98 9.29 -13.81
CA SER A 232 22.23 10.05 -13.72
C SER A 232 22.68 10.52 -15.10
N GLN A 233 23.14 11.77 -15.16
CA GLN A 233 23.83 12.36 -16.32
C GLN A 233 25.29 12.70 -15.97
N GLY A 234 25.91 11.91 -15.10
CA GLY A 234 27.31 12.06 -14.68
C GLY A 234 27.52 12.67 -13.29
N ARG A 235 26.47 13.17 -12.63
CA ARG A 235 26.51 13.73 -11.25
C ARG A 235 25.56 13.04 -10.27
N GLY A 236 25.13 11.82 -10.60
CA GLY A 236 24.10 11.10 -9.86
C GLY A 236 22.68 11.37 -10.39
N GLY A 237 21.74 10.51 -10.01
CA GLY A 237 20.33 10.70 -10.36
C GLY A 237 19.67 11.79 -9.50
N PHE A 238 18.60 12.37 -10.02
CA PHE A 238 17.94 13.53 -9.42
C PHE A 238 16.43 13.49 -9.69
N ILE A 239 15.68 14.34 -9.00
CA ILE A 239 14.29 14.62 -9.34
C ILE A 239 14.12 16.10 -9.72
N THR A 240 13.12 16.39 -10.54
CA THR A 240 12.65 17.76 -10.82
C THR A 240 11.19 17.89 -10.42
N ILE A 241 10.85 18.92 -9.65
CA ILE A 241 9.47 19.15 -9.20
C ILE A 241 8.62 19.67 -10.36
N ASN A 242 7.42 19.11 -10.51
CA ASN A 242 6.49 19.56 -11.53
C ASN A 242 5.96 20.97 -11.20
N HIS A 243 5.72 21.78 -12.24
CA HIS A 243 5.37 23.20 -12.10
C HIS A 243 4.18 23.45 -11.17
N GLU A 244 3.19 22.55 -11.16
CA GLU A 244 2.01 22.65 -10.30
C GLU A 244 2.31 22.53 -8.79
N PHE A 245 3.49 22.02 -8.42
CA PHE A 245 3.97 21.90 -7.05
C PHE A 245 5.11 22.89 -6.73
N MET A 246 5.56 23.70 -7.70
CA MET A 246 6.63 24.68 -7.50
C MET A 246 6.18 25.92 -6.71
N ASN A 247 4.90 26.28 -6.84
CA ASN A 247 4.30 27.38 -6.07
C ASN A 247 3.68 26.76 -4.82
N GLY A 248 4.28 27.01 -3.66
CA GLY A 248 3.68 26.62 -2.37
C GLY A 248 2.27 27.21 -2.26
N ASP A 249 1.36 26.43 -1.67
CA ASP A 249 -0.09 26.72 -1.56
C ASP A 249 -0.38 28.20 -1.23
N ASN A 250 -0.61 29.00 -2.27
CA ASN A 250 -1.29 30.29 -2.20
C ASN A 250 -2.74 30.05 -2.68
N GLU A 251 -3.50 29.31 -1.88
CA GLU A 251 -4.97 29.28 -1.89
C GLU A 251 -5.46 28.95 -0.47
#